data_AF-A0AA96WMR0-F1
#
_entry.id   AF-A0AA96WMR0-F1
#
_cell.length_a   1.000
_cell.length_b   1.000
_cell.length_c   1.000
_cell.angle_alpha   90.00
_cell.angle_beta   90.00
_cell.angle_gamma   90.00
#
_symmetry.space_group_name_H-M   'P 1'
#
loop_
_entity.id
_entity.type
_entity.pdbx_description
1 polymer ?
#
loop_
_entity_poly.entity_id
_entity_poly.type
_entity_poly.pdbx_seq_one_letter_code
_entity_poly.pdbx_strand_id
1 'polypeptide(L)'
;MTLFKNRYRIESARLPSWNYGGSGWYFITICTHKRLHFFGQIIDGTVHLSAMGEIVAEEWPKTSQIRPNVILDEWVIMPNHFHGIIGIHNQPPVETFQRNVSTNEPKLQPNSLGAIVGQFKSVCTKRIRVAGFSEFG
;
A
#
# COMPACT_ATOMS: atom_id res chain seq x y z
N MET A 1 0.00 -1.37 -27.29
CA MET A 1 1.05 -2.11 -26.56
C MET A 1 2.39 -1.52 -26.92
N THR A 2 3.05 -0.87 -25.96
CA THR A 2 4.40 -0.32 -26.12
C THR A 2 5.47 -1.40 -25.89
N LEU A 3 6.52 -1.40 -26.71
CA LEU A 3 7.69 -2.26 -26.54
C LEU A 3 8.69 -1.57 -25.60
N PHE A 4 9.16 -2.28 -24.56
CA PHE A 4 10.29 -1.83 -23.74
C PHE A 4 11.34 -2.92 -23.69
N LYS A 5 12.57 -2.62 -24.14
CA LYS A 5 13.67 -3.61 -24.29
C LYS A 5 13.24 -4.86 -25.08
N ASN A 6 12.60 -4.67 -26.24
CA ASN A 6 12.10 -5.74 -27.12
C ASN A 6 11.16 -6.75 -26.43
N ARG A 7 10.47 -6.35 -25.36
CA ARG A 7 9.42 -7.14 -24.72
C ARG A 7 8.12 -6.35 -24.69
N TYR A 8 7.01 -7.02 -25.01
CA TYR A 8 5.68 -6.47 -24.78
C TYR A 8 5.51 -6.20 -23.29
N ARG A 9 5.18 -4.96 -22.96
CA ARG A 9 4.96 -4.55 -21.57
C ARG A 9 3.48 -4.23 -21.38
N ILE A 10 2.91 -4.73 -20.29
CA ILE A 10 1.61 -4.26 -19.82
C ILE A 10 1.81 -2.83 -19.32
N GLU A 11 1.08 -1.89 -19.92
CA GLU A 11 1.13 -0.49 -19.54
C GLU A 11 0.67 -0.32 -18.09
N SER A 12 1.19 0.72 -17.43
CA SER A 12 0.84 0.99 -16.05
C SER A 12 -0.66 1.28 -15.95
N ALA A 13 -1.35 0.61 -15.01
CA ALA A 13 -2.72 0.96 -14.67
C ALA A 13 -2.83 2.33 -13.95
N ARG A 14 -1.70 2.95 -13.59
CA ARG A 14 -1.68 4.30 -13.01
C ARG A 14 -1.99 5.35 -14.06
N LEU A 15 -2.90 6.26 -13.74
CA LEU A 15 -3.23 7.44 -14.55
C LEU A 15 -2.01 8.37 -14.60
N PRO A 16 -1.35 8.55 -15.76
CA PRO A 16 -0.02 9.19 -15.84
C PRO A 16 0.04 10.62 -15.32
N SER A 17 -1.05 11.37 -15.45
CA SER A 17 -1.14 12.78 -15.06
C SER A 17 -1.81 12.98 -13.69
N TRP A 18 -2.03 11.91 -12.93
CA TRP A 18 -2.65 11.99 -11.62
C TRP A 18 -1.63 12.06 -10.49
N ASN A 19 -1.80 13.05 -9.61
CA ASN A 19 -1.04 13.10 -8.37
C ASN A 19 -1.64 12.12 -7.35
N TYR A 20 -0.99 10.97 -7.17
CA TYR A 20 -1.36 9.96 -6.18
C TYR A 20 -1.08 10.37 -4.72
N GLY A 21 -0.62 11.59 -4.46
CA GLY A 21 -0.67 12.22 -3.15
C GLY A 21 -1.78 13.24 -2.98
N GLY A 22 -2.57 13.52 -4.03
CA GLY A 22 -3.70 14.45 -3.96
C GLY A 22 -4.86 13.90 -3.12
N SER A 23 -5.80 14.79 -2.77
CA SER A 23 -7.02 14.37 -2.08
C SER A 23 -7.87 13.48 -2.99
N GLY A 24 -8.35 12.35 -2.47
CA GLY A 24 -9.15 11.40 -3.23
C GLY A 24 -9.21 10.02 -2.59
N TRP A 25 -10.05 9.16 -3.17
CA TRP A 25 -10.19 7.76 -2.78
C TRP A 25 -9.46 6.85 -3.75
N TYR A 26 -8.78 5.84 -3.20
CA TYR A 26 -7.97 4.90 -3.96
C TYR A 26 -8.32 3.48 -3.56
N PHE A 27 -8.59 2.63 -4.54
CA PHE A 27 -8.63 1.20 -4.36
C PHE A 27 -7.22 0.62 -4.55
N ILE A 28 -6.74 -0.14 -3.57
CA ILE A 28 -5.43 -0.78 -3.61
C ILE A 28 -5.54 -2.30 -3.53
N THR A 29 -4.63 -2.97 -4.23
CA THR A 29 -4.41 -4.41 -4.12
C THR A 29 -2.93 -4.66 -3.83
N ILE A 30 -2.62 -5.42 -2.80
CA ILE A 30 -1.26 -5.79 -2.41
C ILE A 30 -1.16 -7.31 -2.44
N CYS A 31 -0.46 -7.86 -3.42
CA CYS A 31 -0.23 -9.30 -3.53
C CYS A 31 1.02 -9.72 -2.76
N THR A 32 0.99 -10.94 -2.21
CA THR A 32 2.19 -11.64 -1.73
C THR A 32 3.12 -12.02 -2.88
N HIS A 33 4.40 -12.29 -2.58
CA HIS A 33 5.32 -12.78 -3.60
C HIS A 33 4.79 -14.06 -4.26
N LYS A 34 4.82 -14.08 -5.59
CA LYS A 34 4.30 -15.18 -6.43
C LYS A 34 2.85 -15.58 -6.11
N ARG A 35 2.07 -14.71 -5.45
CA ARG A 35 0.70 -15.00 -4.98
C ARG A 35 0.62 -16.26 -4.09
N LEU A 36 1.66 -16.49 -3.28
CA LEU A 36 1.63 -17.56 -2.28
C LEU A 36 0.58 -17.26 -1.20
N HIS A 37 -0.07 -18.31 -0.70
CA HIS A 37 -1.19 -18.19 0.25
C HIS A 37 -0.70 -17.94 1.69
N PHE A 38 0.14 -16.92 1.87
CA PHE A 38 0.73 -16.63 3.18
C PHE A 38 -0.27 -16.08 4.18
N PHE A 39 -1.33 -15.40 3.75
CA PHE A 39 -2.27 -14.75 4.65
C PHE A 39 -3.35 -15.67 5.20
N GLY A 40 -3.48 -16.89 4.68
CA GLY A 40 -4.49 -17.84 5.15
C GLY A 40 -4.98 -18.76 4.05
N GLN A 41 -6.16 -19.31 4.28
CA GLN A 41 -6.86 -20.19 3.33
C GLN A 41 -8.36 -19.92 3.36
N ILE A 42 -9.09 -20.41 2.37
CA ILE A 42 -10.55 -20.35 2.35
C ILE A 42 -11.10 -21.69 2.81
N ILE A 43 -11.93 -21.68 3.84
CA ILE A 43 -12.68 -22.85 4.33
C ILE A 43 -14.15 -22.45 4.31
N ASP A 44 -14.99 -23.26 3.67
CA ASP A 44 -16.45 -23.02 3.57
C ASP A 44 -16.83 -21.60 3.12
N GLY A 45 -16.08 -21.06 2.15
CA GLY A 45 -16.31 -19.71 1.60
C GLY A 45 -15.81 -18.55 2.46
N THR A 46 -15.24 -18.82 3.64
CA THR A 46 -14.72 -17.80 4.56
C THR A 46 -13.20 -17.85 4.60
N VAL A 47 -12.56 -16.68 4.73
CA VAL A 47 -11.10 -16.62 4.93
C VAL A 47 -10.75 -16.97 6.38
N HIS A 48 -9.87 -17.96 6.55
CA HIS A 48 -9.21 -18.27 7.81
C HIS A 48 -7.80 -17.74 7.75
N LEU A 49 -7.54 -16.68 8.52
CA LEU A 49 -6.24 -16.02 8.52
C LEU A 49 -5.17 -16.93 9.13
N SER A 50 -3.98 -16.89 8.53
CA SER A 50 -2.76 -17.39 9.17
C SER A 50 -2.24 -16.36 10.18
N ALA A 51 -1.24 -16.74 10.98
CA ALA A 51 -0.52 -15.78 11.83
C ALA A 51 0.05 -14.58 11.04
N MET A 52 0.43 -14.76 9.78
CA MET A 52 0.89 -13.65 8.93
C MET A 52 -0.28 -12.78 8.47
N GLY A 53 -1.44 -13.37 8.15
CA GLY A 53 -2.66 -12.65 7.83
C GLY A 53 -3.17 -11.81 9.00
N GLU A 54 -3.12 -12.34 10.21
CA GLU A 54 -3.48 -11.61 11.44
C GLU A 54 -2.59 -10.37 11.64
N ILE A 55 -1.28 -10.48 11.42
CA ILE A 55 -0.38 -9.32 11.49
C ILE A 55 -0.78 -8.24 10.47
N VAL A 56 -1.18 -8.62 9.25
CA VAL A 56 -1.66 -7.68 8.25
C VAL A 56 -2.96 -7.00 8.69
N ALA A 57 -3.90 -7.77 9.26
CA ALA A 57 -5.17 -7.27 9.79
C ALA A 57 -4.94 -6.26 10.94
N GLU A 58 -4.00 -6.53 11.83
CA GLU A 58 -3.64 -5.65 12.94
C GLU A 58 -2.94 -4.36 12.49
N GLU A 59 -2.10 -4.42 11.46
CA GLU A 59 -1.34 -3.26 10.99
C GLU A 59 -2.16 -2.30 10.12
N TRP A 60 -3.16 -2.79 9.39
CA TRP A 60 -3.90 -1.96 8.46
C TRP A 60 -4.60 -0.76 9.14
N PRO A 61 -5.36 -0.92 10.23
CA PRO A 61 -6.00 0.18 10.96
C PRO A 61 -5.00 1.21 11.51
N LYS A 62 -3.75 0.82 11.78
CA LYS A 62 -2.72 1.74 12.28
C LYS A 62 -2.32 2.77 11.23
N THR A 63 -2.60 2.51 9.95
CA THR A 63 -2.30 3.43 8.84
C THR A 63 -2.97 4.79 9.05
N SER A 64 -4.24 4.83 9.43
CA SER A 64 -4.96 6.09 9.74
C SER A 64 -4.60 6.66 11.12
N GLN A 65 -4.22 5.82 12.09
CA GLN A 65 -3.77 6.29 13.41
C GLN A 65 -2.46 7.08 13.32
N ILE A 66 -1.55 6.66 12.44
CA ILE A 66 -0.25 7.31 12.22
C ILE A 66 -0.40 8.56 11.33
N ARG A 67 -1.47 8.65 10.53
CA ARG A 67 -1.69 9.70 9.52
C ARG A 67 -3.09 10.30 9.65
N PRO A 68 -3.20 11.46 10.30
CA PRO A 68 -4.48 12.16 10.45
C PRO A 68 -5.16 12.50 9.12
N ASN A 69 -4.40 12.61 8.02
CA ASN A 69 -4.92 12.91 6.69
C ASN A 69 -5.37 11.65 5.91
N VAL A 70 -5.33 10.47 6.52
CA VAL A 70 -5.72 9.19 5.90
C VAL A 70 -6.99 8.65 6.54
N ILE A 71 -7.95 8.30 5.69
CA ILE A 71 -9.20 7.62 6.08
C ILE A 71 -9.16 6.23 5.45
N LEU A 72 -9.52 5.21 6.22
CA LEU A 72 -9.67 3.85 5.72
C LEU A 72 -11.16 3.54 5.62
N ASP A 73 -11.54 2.91 4.52
CA ASP A 73 -12.88 2.36 4.31
C ASP A 73 -12.75 0.83 4.17
N GLU A 74 -13.68 0.16 3.49
CA GLU A 74 -13.71 -1.30 3.34
C GLU A 74 -12.37 -1.92 2.90
N TRP A 75 -12.03 -3.05 3.53
CA TRP A 75 -10.84 -3.83 3.23
C TRP A 75 -11.07 -5.31 3.50
N VAL A 76 -10.34 -6.16 2.79
CA VAL A 76 -10.42 -7.62 2.95
C VAL A 76 -9.05 -8.25 2.72
N ILE A 77 -8.73 -9.25 3.53
CA ILE A 77 -7.56 -10.11 3.34
C ILE A 77 -8.02 -11.40 2.69
N MET A 78 -7.42 -11.72 1.56
CA MET A 78 -7.54 -12.99 0.87
C MET A 78 -6.26 -13.79 1.08
N PRO A 79 -6.26 -15.13 0.89
CA PRO A 79 -5.10 -15.98 1.14
C PRO A 79 -3.75 -15.45 0.61
N ASN A 80 -3.75 -14.82 -0.57
CA ASN A 80 -2.53 -14.35 -1.23
C ASN A 80 -2.50 -12.83 -1.55
N HIS A 81 -3.48 -12.07 -1.09
CA HIS A 81 -3.51 -10.63 -1.34
C HIS A 81 -4.38 -9.89 -0.33
N PHE A 82 -4.13 -8.60 -0.22
CA PHE A 82 -4.94 -7.65 0.53
C PHE A 82 -5.62 -6.69 -0.44
N HIS A 83 -6.89 -6.38 -0.21
CA HIS A 83 -7.62 -5.30 -0.86
C HIS A 83 -8.03 -4.25 0.17
N GLY A 84 -7.98 -2.98 -0.21
CA GLY A 84 -8.45 -1.90 0.66
C GLY A 84 -8.82 -0.64 -0.10
N ILE A 85 -9.76 0.11 0.45
CA ILE A 85 -10.09 1.47 0.04
C ILE A 85 -9.44 2.44 1.03
N ILE A 86 -8.68 3.40 0.48
CA ILE A 86 -7.97 4.42 1.26
C ILE A 86 -8.27 5.80 0.70
N GLY A 87 -8.74 6.68 1.58
CA GLY A 87 -8.95 8.10 1.33
C GLY A 87 -7.75 8.92 1.81
N ILE A 88 -7.27 9.84 0.97
CA ILE A 88 -6.31 10.86 1.36
C ILE A 88 -7.06 12.20 1.38
N HIS A 89 -6.98 12.93 2.48
CA HIS A 89 -7.55 14.26 2.63
C HIS A 89 -6.46 15.25 3.02
N ASN A 90 -5.83 15.88 2.02
CA ASN A 90 -4.93 16.98 2.31
C ASN A 90 -5.77 18.22 2.61
N GLN A 91 -5.49 18.85 3.74
CA GLN A 91 -5.92 20.24 3.94
C GLN A 91 -5.28 21.11 2.85
N PRO A 92 -5.95 22.17 2.37
CA PRO A 92 -5.29 23.15 1.52
C PRO A 92 -4.01 23.61 2.24
N PRO A 93 -2.88 23.73 1.53
CA PRO A 93 -1.63 24.12 2.18
C PRO A 93 -1.86 25.44 2.90
N VAL A 94 -1.68 25.44 4.22
CA VAL A 94 -1.55 26.68 4.97
C VAL A 94 -0.24 27.28 4.50
N GLU A 95 -0.30 28.36 3.72
CA GLU A 95 0.90 29.00 3.15
C GLU A 95 1.88 29.31 4.28
N THR A 96 2.92 28.49 4.38
CA THR A 96 4.09 28.82 5.17
C THR A 96 5.19 29.09 4.15
N PHE A 97 5.69 30.33 4.09
CA PHE A 97 6.78 30.71 3.20
C PHE A 97 7.98 29.76 3.39
N GLN A 98 8.12 28.77 2.51
CA GLN A 98 9.30 27.91 2.48
C GLN A 98 10.18 28.33 1.31
N ARG A 99 11.44 28.70 1.63
CA ARG A 99 12.48 28.93 0.63
C ARG A 99 12.72 27.64 -0.13
N ASN A 100 12.46 27.66 -1.43
CA ASN A 100 12.75 26.56 -2.34
C ASN A 100 14.25 26.24 -2.33
N VAL A 101 14.62 25.04 -1.86
CA VAL A 101 15.90 24.42 -2.23
C VAL A 101 15.57 23.30 -3.21
N SER A 102 15.85 23.52 -4.49
CA SER A 102 15.68 22.52 -5.53
C SER A 102 16.63 21.35 -5.28
N THR A 103 16.10 20.16 -5.03
CA THR A 103 16.85 18.91 -5.19
C THR A 103 16.16 18.09 -6.27
N ASN A 104 16.80 18.00 -7.44
CA ASN A 104 16.33 17.33 -8.65
C ASN A 104 16.30 15.79 -8.55
N GLU A 105 15.91 15.23 -7.40
CA GLU A 105 15.70 13.79 -7.26
C GLU A 105 14.20 13.49 -7.15
N PRO A 106 13.67 12.45 -7.83
CA PRO A 106 12.31 12.00 -7.64
C PRO A 106 12.18 11.33 -6.26
N LYS A 107 12.15 12.15 -5.21
CA LYS A 107 11.82 11.70 -3.86
C LYS A 107 10.34 11.35 -3.84
N LEU A 108 10.02 10.17 -3.32
CA LEU A 108 8.65 9.80 -2.97
C LEU A 108 8.07 10.93 -2.14
N GLN A 109 7.00 11.56 -2.63
CA GLN A 109 6.37 12.65 -1.89
C GLN A 109 5.87 12.09 -0.54
N PRO A 110 6.26 12.71 0.59
CA PRO A 110 5.69 12.40 1.89
C PRO A 110 4.16 12.42 1.79
N ASN A 111 3.49 11.44 2.42
CA ASN A 111 2.03 11.29 2.40
C ASN A 111 1.39 10.91 1.05
N SER A 112 2.17 10.61 0.00
CA SER A 112 1.61 9.99 -1.21
C SER A 112 1.07 8.58 -0.94
N LEU A 113 0.08 8.13 -1.73
CA LEU A 113 -0.43 6.75 -1.68
C LEU A 113 0.71 5.71 -1.74
N GLY A 114 1.70 5.96 -2.58
CA GLY A 114 2.88 5.09 -2.71
C GLY A 114 3.70 5.02 -1.42
N ALA A 115 3.92 6.14 -0.74
CA ALA A 115 4.63 6.18 0.53
C ALA A 115 3.84 5.49 1.64
N ILE A 116 2.51 5.68 1.68
CA ILE A 116 1.62 5.03 2.65
C ILE A 116 1.66 3.51 2.49
N VAL A 117 1.42 3.01 1.28
CA VAL A 117 1.48 1.57 0.97
C VAL A 117 2.87 1.00 1.23
N GLY A 118 3.92 1.75 0.90
CA GLY A 118 5.31 1.35 1.18
C GLY A 118 5.57 1.14 2.67
N GLN A 119 5.14 2.07 3.52
CA GLN A 119 5.31 1.93 4.97
C GLN A 119 4.47 0.77 5.52
N PHE A 120 3.21 0.65 5.11
CA PHE A 120 2.35 -0.45 5.53
C PHE A 120 3.00 -1.81 5.23
N LYS A 121 3.43 -2.03 3.98
CA LYS A 121 4.15 -3.24 3.58
C LYS A 121 5.41 -3.46 4.42
N SER A 122 6.22 -2.42 4.62
CA SER A 122 7.46 -2.49 5.37
C SER A 122 7.24 -2.97 6.81
N VAL A 123 6.26 -2.39 7.51
CA VAL A 123 5.95 -2.77 8.89
C VAL A 123 5.38 -4.20 8.96
N CYS A 124 4.46 -4.57 8.07
CA CYS A 124 3.95 -5.95 7.98
C CYS A 124 5.09 -6.95 7.76
N THR A 125 5.94 -6.73 6.75
CA THR A 125 7.09 -7.60 6.46
C THR A 125 8.03 -7.70 7.66
N LYS A 126 8.31 -6.59 8.34
CA LYS A 126 9.15 -6.59 9.54
C LYS A 126 8.54 -7.43 10.66
N ARG A 127 7.27 -7.20 11.00
CA ARG A 127 6.57 -7.94 12.06
C ARG A 127 6.47 -9.43 11.75
N ILE A 128 6.14 -9.78 10.51
CA ILE A 128 6.03 -11.18 10.06
C ILE A 128 7.38 -11.91 10.19
N ARG A 129 8.49 -11.28 9.78
CA ARG A 129 9.82 -11.87 9.92
C ARG A 129 10.25 -12.02 11.37
N VAL A 130 9.95 -11.03 12.22
CA VAL A 130 10.21 -11.11 13.68
C VAL A 130 9.40 -12.23 14.33
N ALA A 131 8.20 -12.52 13.83
CA ALA A 131 7.36 -13.64 14.30
C ALA A 131 7.86 -15.03 13.83
N GLY A 132 8.96 -15.11 13.06
CA GLY A 132 9.60 -16.37 12.67
C GLY A 132 9.41 -16.77 11.20
N PHE A 133 8.64 -16.03 10.41
CA PHE A 133 8.37 -16.34 9.00
C PHE A 133 9.39 -15.66 8.07
N SER A 134 10.59 -16.21 8.01
CA SER A 134 11.73 -15.62 7.29
C SER A 134 11.56 -15.60 5.76
N GLU A 135 10.79 -16.55 5.22
CA GLU A 135 10.49 -16.75 3.81
C GLU A 135 9.45 -15.75 3.26
N PHE A 136 8.85 -14.93 4.13
CA PHE A 136 7.85 -13.94 3.72
C PHE A 136 8.48 -12.79 2.92
N GLY A 137 7.90 -12.52 1.74
CA GLY A 137 8.31 -11.49 0.77
C GLY A 137 7.20 -11.10 -0.19
#